data_AF-A0A504JHP3-F1
#
_entry.id   AF-A0A504JHP3-F1
#
_cell.length_a   1.000
_cell.length_b   1.000
_cell.length_c   1.000
_cell.angle_alpha   90.00
_cell.angle_beta   90.00
_cell.angle_gamma   90.00
#
_symmetry.space_group_name_H-M   'P 1'
#
loop_
_entity.id
_entity.type
_entity.pdbx_description
1 polymer ?
#
loop_
_entity_poly.entity_id
_entity_poly.type
_entity_poly.pdbx_seq_one_letter_code
_entity_poly.pdbx_strand_id
1 'polypeptide(L)'
;MKTSRSIHISLGSNKGDRLALLQKAVDEIYISIGDVVSISSIYQTPAWGFDSDDFYNACIAIDTYETEAVVLDKLLKIETQLGRNRTSTEGYEARTIDLDIILSSDEVIETSILTVPHPAMQDRKFVLQPLANIARDIMHPVLQQTVNELLNQTNDTSVITLLEAQLVNPKDRYHLSKYQYLTIEGNIGAGKTSLAKYMAKEYNAKLILERFADNPFLPKFYEDMERYAFPLEMSFLADRYQRLQDDIAQFDLFKDFVVSDYDVFKSLIFAKVTLQPDEFTLYKKVFDLMYRNLTKPGLYVYLYQNTERLLENIKKRGRTYEQKIPPEYLEKINKGYLQFMKAQKEFEVKIIDVSTKDFVANREDYISILKEIN
;
A
#
# COMPACT_ATOMS: atom_id res chain seq x y z
N MET A 1 -11.39 -5.60 9.03
CA MET A 1 -10.18 -5.20 8.26
C MET A 1 -8.97 -5.55 9.10
N LYS A 2 -7.86 -6.02 8.51
CA LYS A 2 -6.61 -6.16 9.26
C LYS A 2 -6.19 -4.77 9.76
N THR A 3 -5.81 -4.66 11.02
CA THR A 3 -5.25 -3.41 11.58
C THR A 3 -3.82 -3.27 11.07
N SER A 4 -3.45 -2.07 10.64
CA SER A 4 -2.05 -1.77 10.30
C SER A 4 -1.24 -1.64 11.58
N ARG A 5 0.00 -2.12 11.56
CA ARG A 5 0.96 -2.06 12.67
C ARG A 5 2.17 -1.25 12.24
N SER A 6 2.69 -0.43 13.16
CA SER A 6 3.96 0.26 12.99
C SER A 6 5.06 -0.51 13.71
N ILE A 7 6.06 -0.99 12.97
CA ILE A 7 7.17 -1.80 13.50
C ILE A 7 8.50 -1.08 13.26
N HIS A 8 9.32 -0.98 14.30
CA HIS A 8 10.68 -0.44 14.20
C HIS A 8 11.68 -1.58 14.11
N ILE A 9 12.49 -1.55 13.06
CA ILE A 9 13.47 -2.60 12.75
C ILE A 9 14.86 -2.00 12.83
N SER A 10 15.75 -2.65 13.58
CA SER A 10 17.19 -2.38 13.59
C SER A 10 17.83 -3.05 12.37
N LEU A 11 18.77 -2.38 11.74
CA LEU A 11 19.60 -2.92 10.67
C LEU A 11 21.07 -2.77 11.07
N GLY A 12 21.86 -3.84 10.97
CA GLY A 12 23.29 -3.83 11.26
C GLY A 12 24.09 -4.61 10.22
N SER A 13 25.23 -4.09 9.77
CA SER A 13 26.16 -4.80 8.88
C SER A 13 27.61 -4.45 9.18
N ASN A 14 28.49 -5.46 9.27
CA ASN A 14 29.92 -5.26 9.47
C ASN A 14 30.82 -6.06 8.51
N LYS A 15 30.26 -6.61 7.42
CA LYS A 15 31.02 -7.40 6.45
C LYS A 15 30.66 -7.05 5.02
N GLY A 16 31.68 -6.91 4.16
CA GLY A 16 31.49 -6.63 2.74
C GLY A 16 31.03 -5.18 2.49
N ASP A 17 30.23 -4.98 1.44
CA ASP A 17 29.66 -3.66 1.14
C ASP A 17 28.47 -3.36 2.06
N ARG A 18 28.78 -2.91 3.28
CA ARG A 18 27.84 -2.63 4.37
C ARG A 18 26.70 -1.70 3.92
N LEU A 19 27.02 -0.64 3.18
CA LEU A 19 26.02 0.32 2.70
C LEU A 19 25.07 -0.33 1.69
N ALA A 20 25.61 -1.07 0.72
CA ALA A 20 24.77 -1.77 -0.26
C ALA A 20 23.90 -2.87 0.39
N LEU A 21 24.40 -3.53 1.44
CA LEU A 21 23.65 -4.54 2.19
C LEU A 21 22.50 -3.92 2.98
N LEU A 22 22.73 -2.80 3.66
CA LEU A 22 21.67 -2.03 4.33
C LEU A 22 20.60 -1.59 3.33
N GLN A 23 20.99 -1.03 2.18
CA GLN A 23 20.02 -0.60 1.16
C GLN A 23 19.22 -1.77 0.59
N LYS A 24 19.86 -2.91 0.29
CA LYS A 24 19.16 -4.11 -0.19
C LYS A 24 18.16 -4.64 0.84
N ALA A 25 18.52 -4.61 2.13
CA ALA A 25 17.59 -5.01 3.19
C ALA A 25 16.35 -4.09 3.21
N VAL A 26 16.52 -2.77 3.12
CA VAL A 26 15.39 -1.83 3.03
C VAL A 26 14.53 -2.09 1.80
N ASP A 27 15.14 -2.33 0.64
CA ASP A 27 14.44 -2.66 -0.61
C ASP A 27 13.58 -3.94 -0.47
N GLU A 28 14.14 -5.02 0.09
CA GLU A 28 13.43 -6.30 0.27
C GLU A 28 12.33 -6.21 1.33
N ILE A 29 12.56 -5.46 2.41
CA ILE A 29 11.54 -5.18 3.43
C ILE A 29 10.36 -4.42 2.80
N TYR A 30 10.65 -3.41 1.98
CA TYR A 30 9.61 -2.67 1.25
C TYR A 30 8.83 -3.57 0.30
N ILE A 31 9.48 -4.52 -0.38
CA ILE A 31 8.84 -5.40 -1.36
C ILE A 31 7.95 -6.46 -0.70
N SER A 32 8.43 -7.07 0.38
CA SER A 32 7.84 -8.31 0.92
C SER A 32 7.09 -8.12 2.25
N ILE A 33 7.35 -7.04 3.00
CA ILE A 33 6.85 -6.86 4.38
C ILE A 33 5.88 -5.69 4.51
N GLY A 34 6.29 -4.46 4.20
CA GLY A 34 5.49 -3.27 4.52
C GLY A 34 5.98 -1.98 3.89
N ASP A 35 5.20 -0.91 4.01
CA ASP A 35 5.62 0.43 3.58
C ASP A 35 6.71 0.95 4.51
N VAL A 36 7.78 1.52 3.96
CA VAL A 36 8.85 2.13 4.74
C VAL A 36 8.47 3.57 5.02
N VAL A 37 8.04 3.83 6.25
CA VAL A 37 7.49 5.12 6.66
C VAL A 37 8.62 6.11 6.93
N SER A 38 9.68 5.67 7.59
CA SER A 38 10.86 6.48 7.88
C SER A 38 12.14 5.65 7.93
N ILE A 39 13.26 6.30 7.64
CA ILE A 39 14.60 5.73 7.71
C ILE A 39 15.47 6.70 8.49
N SER A 40 16.19 6.20 9.49
CA SER A 40 17.18 7.00 10.22
C SER A 40 18.45 7.19 9.41
N SER A 41 19.30 8.10 9.89
CA SER A 41 20.67 8.24 9.42
C SER A 41 21.48 6.97 9.70
N ILE A 42 22.62 6.83 9.03
CA ILE A 42 23.51 5.69 9.21
C ILE A 42 24.56 6.05 10.27
N TYR A 43 24.77 5.15 11.22
CA TYR A 43 25.68 5.33 12.34
C TYR A 43 26.74 4.22 12.36
N GLN A 44 28.00 4.62 12.43
CA GLN A 44 29.14 3.71 12.57
C GLN A 44 29.46 3.48 14.05
N THR A 45 29.63 2.22 14.43
CA THR A 45 30.07 1.81 15.78
C THR A 45 31.17 0.75 15.72
N PRO A 46 32.13 0.73 16.67
CA PRO A 46 33.11 -0.34 16.76
C PRO A 46 32.46 -1.72 16.92
N ALA A 47 33.18 -2.77 16.51
CA ALA A 47 32.76 -4.14 16.77
C ALA A 47 32.78 -4.46 18.28
N TRP A 48 31.77 -5.19 18.75
CA TRP A 48 31.61 -5.51 20.16
C TRP A 48 32.26 -6.85 20.49
N GLY A 49 33.39 -6.82 21.21
CA GLY A 49 33.99 -8.02 21.81
C GLY A 49 34.83 -8.91 20.88
N PHE A 50 35.10 -8.50 19.63
CA PHE A 50 36.00 -9.19 18.70
C PHE A 50 36.63 -8.21 17.69
N ASP A 51 37.74 -8.61 17.06
CA ASP A 51 38.39 -7.81 16.01
C ASP A 51 37.66 -8.00 14.67
N SER A 52 37.02 -6.93 14.18
CA SER A 52 36.39 -6.89 12.86
C SER A 52 36.16 -5.45 12.41
N ASP A 53 35.75 -5.30 11.15
CA ASP A 53 35.32 -4.00 10.63
C ASP A 53 34.18 -3.41 11.48
N ASP A 54 34.11 -2.08 11.51
CA ASP A 54 33.04 -1.37 12.22
C ASP A 54 31.65 -1.75 11.68
N PHE A 55 30.65 -1.68 12.55
CA PHE A 55 29.25 -1.87 12.15
C PHE A 55 28.68 -0.57 11.58
N TYR A 56 27.93 -0.68 10.49
CA TYR A 56 26.99 0.34 10.07
C TYR A 56 25.60 -0.04 10.58
N ASN A 57 25.00 0.85 11.35
CA ASN A 57 23.72 0.66 12.00
C ASN A 57 22.72 1.71 11.52
N ALA A 58 21.49 1.25 11.27
CA ALA A 58 20.36 2.10 10.97
C ALA A 58 19.11 1.51 11.62
N CYS A 59 18.05 2.29 11.66
CA CYS A 59 16.71 1.88 12.02
C CYS A 59 15.71 2.39 10.98
N ILE A 60 14.71 1.57 10.68
CA ILE A 60 13.56 1.94 9.86
C ILE A 60 12.27 1.73 10.64
N ALA A 61 11.26 2.54 10.35
CA ALA A 61 9.88 2.27 10.75
C ALA A 61 9.09 1.79 9.53
N ILE A 62 8.35 0.70 9.68
CA ILE A 62 7.49 0.15 8.63
C ILE A 62 6.03 0.08 9.07
N ASP A 63 5.14 0.26 8.11
CA ASP A 63 3.71 0.01 8.25
C ASP A 63 3.34 -1.29 7.54
N THR A 64 2.78 -2.25 8.27
CA THR A 64 2.40 -3.55 7.71
C THR A 64 1.08 -4.09 8.27
N TYR A 65 0.41 -4.95 7.50
CA TYR A 65 -0.76 -5.71 7.94
C TYR A 65 -0.40 -7.12 8.42
N GLU A 66 0.87 -7.50 8.33
CA GLU A 66 1.40 -8.76 8.85
C GLU A 66 1.52 -8.71 10.37
N THR A 67 1.57 -9.89 11.00
CA THR A 67 1.91 -10.00 12.43
C THR A 67 3.42 -10.00 12.60
N GLU A 68 3.89 -9.67 13.79
CA GLU A 68 5.31 -9.58 14.15
C GLU A 68 6.01 -10.92 13.97
N ALA A 69 5.32 -12.04 14.24
CA ALA A 69 5.84 -13.37 13.97
C ALA A 69 6.07 -13.64 12.46
N VAL A 70 5.15 -13.17 11.60
CA VAL A 70 5.31 -13.26 10.14
C VAL A 70 6.41 -12.31 9.65
N VAL A 71 6.50 -11.12 10.24
CA VAL A 71 7.57 -10.16 9.94
C VAL A 71 8.93 -10.76 10.30
N LEU A 72 9.07 -11.35 11.50
CA LEU A 72 10.29 -12.04 11.91
C LEU A 72 10.70 -13.11 10.89
N ASP A 73 9.80 -14.03 10.52
CA ASP A 73 10.09 -15.07 9.52
C ASP A 73 10.58 -14.48 8.18
N LYS A 74 9.95 -13.40 7.71
CA LYS A 74 10.38 -12.70 6.48
C LYS A 74 11.75 -12.04 6.64
N LEU A 75 12.03 -11.39 7.78
CA LEU A 75 13.35 -10.82 8.06
C LEU A 75 14.44 -11.90 8.04
N LEU A 76 14.21 -13.05 8.68
CA LEU A 76 15.19 -14.15 8.67
C LEU A 76 15.47 -14.68 7.25
N LYS A 77 14.45 -14.71 6.39
CA LYS A 77 14.61 -15.06 4.96
C LYS A 77 15.45 -14.02 4.21
N ILE A 78 15.19 -12.73 4.42
CA ILE A 78 15.97 -11.63 3.83
C ILE A 78 17.43 -11.73 4.26
N GLU A 79 17.70 -11.97 5.53
CA GLU A 79 19.08 -12.15 6.03
C GLU A 79 19.80 -13.31 5.32
N THR A 80 19.12 -14.44 5.20
CA THR A 80 19.65 -15.64 4.53
C THR A 80 19.96 -15.35 3.06
N GLN A 81 19.07 -14.64 2.36
CA GLN A 81 19.25 -14.22 0.96
C GLN A 81 20.43 -13.25 0.79
N LEU A 82 20.66 -12.38 1.78
CA LEU A 82 21.78 -11.43 1.81
C LEU A 82 23.07 -12.02 2.40
N GLY A 83 23.17 -13.35 2.48
CA GLY A 83 24.41 -14.06 2.76
C GLY A 83 24.66 -14.37 4.24
N ARG A 84 23.66 -14.25 5.12
CA ARG A 84 23.77 -14.68 6.51
C ARG A 84 23.73 -16.22 6.57
N ASN A 85 24.89 -16.84 6.75
CA ASN A 85 24.99 -18.26 7.08
C ASN A 85 24.93 -18.43 8.60
N ARG A 86 23.89 -19.09 9.12
CA ARG A 86 23.83 -19.45 10.54
C ARG A 86 24.74 -20.65 10.81
N THR A 87 26.02 -20.42 11.02
CA THR A 87 26.90 -21.42 11.62
C THR A 87 26.63 -21.48 13.13
N SER A 88 26.51 -22.70 13.65
CA SER A 88 26.14 -23.04 15.03
C SER A 88 27.29 -22.83 16.02
N THR A 89 27.90 -21.66 16.02
CA THR A 89 28.97 -21.28 16.95
C THR A 89 28.43 -20.21 17.90
N GLU A 90 28.44 -20.53 19.20
CA GLU A 90 28.04 -19.59 20.26
C GLU A 90 29.02 -18.40 20.28
N GLY A 91 28.55 -17.19 19.95
CA GLY A 91 29.35 -15.96 20.02
C GLY A 91 28.85 -14.79 19.17
N TYR A 92 29.46 -13.63 19.36
CA TYR A 92 29.34 -12.49 18.43
C TYR A 92 30.26 -12.76 17.23
N GLU A 93 29.68 -12.84 16.04
CA GLU A 93 30.40 -13.08 14.78
C GLU A 93 30.17 -11.92 13.80
N ALA A 94 31.09 -11.74 12.86
CA ALA A 94 30.89 -10.82 11.75
C ALA A 94 29.72 -11.30 10.86
N ARG A 95 28.75 -10.41 10.62
CA ARG A 95 27.49 -10.67 9.90
C ARG A 95 27.42 -9.79 8.65
N THR A 96 26.91 -10.35 7.56
CA THR A 96 26.60 -9.57 6.35
C THR A 96 25.43 -8.61 6.61
N ILE A 97 24.36 -9.07 7.27
CA ILE A 97 23.24 -8.24 7.70
C ILE A 97 22.57 -8.86 8.94
N ASP A 98 22.08 -8.02 9.84
CA ASP A 98 21.31 -8.36 11.05
C ASP A 98 20.07 -7.46 11.08
N LEU A 99 18.89 -8.06 11.21
CA LEU A 99 17.58 -7.41 11.17
C LEU A 99 16.76 -7.80 12.39
N ASP A 100 16.58 -6.87 13.33
CA ASP A 100 15.88 -7.13 14.58
C ASP A 100 14.64 -6.25 14.74
N ILE A 101 13.51 -6.85 15.16
CA ILE A 101 12.33 -6.08 15.57
C ILE A 101 12.61 -5.47 16.95
N ILE A 102 12.64 -4.13 17.04
CA ILE A 102 12.94 -3.41 18.28
C ILE A 102 11.65 -3.09 19.05
N LEU A 103 10.68 -2.49 18.36
CA LEU A 103 9.39 -2.05 18.90
C LEU A 103 8.27 -2.37 17.90
N SER A 104 7.09 -2.70 18.39
CA SER A 104 5.88 -2.80 17.56
C SER A 104 4.74 -2.07 18.25
N SER A 105 4.39 -0.89 17.74
CA SER A 105 3.34 -0.03 18.30
C SER A 105 3.45 0.06 19.84
N ASP A 106 2.35 -0.14 20.57
CA ASP A 106 2.33 -0.25 22.04
C ASP A 106 2.28 -1.71 22.54
N GLU A 107 2.57 -2.69 21.67
CA GLU A 107 2.43 -4.11 22.00
C GLU A 107 3.62 -4.66 22.79
N VAL A 108 3.32 -5.52 23.76
CA VAL A 108 4.31 -6.36 24.45
C VAL A 108 4.06 -7.81 24.02
N ILE A 109 5.06 -8.40 23.38
CA ILE A 109 5.02 -9.76 22.84
C ILE A 109 6.07 -10.57 23.58
N GLU A 110 5.65 -11.67 24.17
CA GLU A 110 6.55 -12.63 24.82
C GLU A 110 6.15 -14.04 24.38
N THR A 111 6.95 -14.61 23.48
CA THR A 111 6.76 -15.97 22.96
C THR A 111 8.09 -16.71 22.97
N SER A 112 8.07 -18.02 22.73
CA SER A 112 9.29 -18.82 22.62
C SER A 112 10.20 -18.43 21.45
N ILE A 113 9.69 -17.66 20.48
CA ILE A 113 10.40 -17.29 19.24
C ILE A 113 10.66 -15.80 19.10
N LEU A 114 9.94 -14.94 19.84
CA LEU A 114 10.00 -13.49 19.69
C LEU A 114 9.64 -12.79 21.00
N THR A 115 10.46 -11.80 21.35
CA THR A 115 10.23 -10.84 22.44
C THR A 115 10.26 -9.42 21.89
N VAL A 116 9.17 -8.66 22.08
CA VAL A 116 9.05 -7.24 21.70
C VAL A 116 8.43 -6.48 22.89
N PRO A 117 8.95 -5.31 23.31
CA PRO A 117 10.20 -4.68 22.89
C PRO A 117 11.43 -5.60 23.00
N HIS A 118 12.42 -5.41 22.12
CA HIS A 118 13.62 -6.24 22.14
C HIS A 118 14.30 -6.14 23.52
N PRO A 119 14.58 -7.25 24.22
CA PRO A 119 14.90 -7.26 25.65
C PRO A 119 16.20 -6.54 26.03
N ALA A 120 17.11 -6.34 25.07
CA ALA A 120 18.37 -5.63 25.27
C ALA A 120 18.43 -4.27 24.55
N MET A 121 17.30 -3.74 24.05
CA MET A 121 17.33 -2.49 23.29
C MET A 121 17.80 -1.29 24.12
N GLN A 122 17.41 -1.23 25.39
CA GLN A 122 17.74 -0.15 26.32
C GLN A 122 19.23 -0.09 26.69
N ASP A 123 19.93 -1.20 26.52
CA ASP A 123 21.34 -1.36 26.90
C ASP A 123 22.29 -1.13 25.72
N ARG A 124 21.78 -0.75 24.54
CA ARG A 124 22.55 -0.71 23.28
C ARG A 124 22.39 0.63 22.58
N LYS A 125 23.43 1.44 22.60
CA LYS A 125 23.43 2.77 22.00
C LYS A 125 23.34 2.70 20.47
N PHE A 126 23.90 1.66 19.84
CA PHE A 126 23.79 1.43 18.40
C PHE A 126 22.35 1.11 17.94
N VAL A 127 21.47 0.72 18.87
CA VAL A 127 20.01 0.54 18.62
C VAL A 127 19.25 1.83 18.95
N LEU A 128 19.52 2.41 20.12
CA LEU A 128 18.80 3.59 20.61
C LEU A 128 19.09 4.85 19.79
N GLN A 129 20.33 5.05 19.30
CA GLN A 129 20.70 6.26 18.56
C GLN A 129 20.00 6.35 17.19
N PRO A 130 19.98 5.29 16.35
CA PRO A 130 19.18 5.29 15.13
C PRO A 130 17.67 5.35 15.41
N LEU A 131 17.17 4.63 16.43
CA LEU A 131 15.76 4.67 16.78
C LEU A 131 15.33 6.08 17.23
N ALA A 132 16.11 6.75 18.08
CA ALA A 132 15.84 8.11 18.53
C ALA A 132 15.86 9.12 17.37
N ASN A 133 16.54 8.82 16.27
CA ASN A 133 16.51 9.70 15.10
C ASN A 133 15.12 9.78 14.45
N ILE A 134 14.34 8.69 14.47
CA ILE A 134 13.02 8.61 13.81
C ILE A 134 11.84 8.50 14.78
N ALA A 135 12.09 8.15 16.05
CA ALA A 135 11.06 7.75 17.01
C ALA A 135 11.38 8.21 18.45
N ARG A 136 11.95 9.41 18.61
CA ARG A 136 12.49 9.89 19.89
C ARG A 136 11.49 9.93 21.05
N ASP A 137 10.23 10.24 20.74
CA ASP A 137 9.16 10.46 21.72
C ASP A 137 8.27 9.21 21.92
N ILE A 138 8.57 8.10 21.21
CA ILE A 138 7.84 6.85 21.43
C ILE A 138 8.14 6.34 22.84
N MET A 139 7.08 6.00 23.55
CA MET A 139 7.16 5.44 24.90
C MET A 139 7.42 3.93 24.83
N HIS A 140 8.43 3.47 25.54
CA HIS A 140 8.69 2.06 25.72
C HIS A 140 7.57 1.44 26.58
N PRO A 141 6.81 0.44 26.10
CA PRO A 141 5.59 -0.02 26.77
C PRO A 141 5.84 -0.68 28.12
N VAL A 142 7.02 -1.29 28.35
CA VAL A 142 7.39 -1.87 29.65
C VAL A 142 8.06 -0.86 30.59
N LEU A 143 9.14 -0.21 30.15
CA LEU A 143 9.93 0.72 30.98
C LEU A 143 9.23 2.06 31.23
N GLN A 144 8.21 2.41 30.44
CA GLN A 144 7.46 3.67 30.54
C GLN A 144 8.37 4.91 30.42
N GLN A 145 9.40 4.79 29.57
CA GLN A 145 10.35 5.84 29.24
C GLN A 145 10.37 6.05 27.74
N THR A 146 10.54 7.30 27.31
CA THR A 146 10.73 7.62 25.90
C THR A 146 12.05 7.04 25.38
N VAL A 147 12.13 6.77 24.08
CA VAL A 147 13.39 6.35 23.43
C VAL A 147 14.52 7.34 23.74
N ASN A 148 14.23 8.65 23.78
CA ASN A 148 15.20 9.68 24.13
C ASN A 148 15.69 9.58 25.59
N GLU A 149 14.81 9.27 26.54
CA GLU A 149 15.21 9.02 27.93
C GLU A 149 16.08 7.77 28.06
N LEU A 150 15.71 6.67 27.39
CA LEU A 150 16.50 5.44 27.35
C LEU A 150 17.90 5.71 26.80
N LEU A 151 18.01 6.46 25.70
CA LEU A 151 19.30 6.82 25.10
C LEU A 151 20.18 7.63 26.06
N ASN A 152 19.60 8.53 26.87
CA ASN A 152 20.36 9.34 27.82
C ASN A 152 20.78 8.58 29.08
N GLN A 153 20.10 7.46 29.40
CA GLN A 153 20.33 6.66 30.60
C GLN A 153 21.13 5.39 30.34
N THR A 154 21.37 5.04 29.07
CA THR A 154 22.11 3.83 28.71
C THR A 154 23.54 3.85 29.25
N ASN A 155 24.00 2.70 29.75
CA ASN A 155 25.38 2.52 30.22
C ASN A 155 26.35 2.21 29.08
N ASP A 156 25.87 2.07 27.85
CA ASP A 156 26.70 1.82 26.68
C ASP A 156 27.52 3.08 26.30
N THR A 157 28.82 3.00 26.53
CA THR A 157 29.79 4.07 26.28
C THR A 157 30.39 4.03 24.88
N SER A 158 29.89 3.15 24.00
CA SER A 158 30.39 3.01 22.63
C SER A 158 30.37 4.34 21.87
N VAL A 159 31.45 4.58 21.12
CA VAL A 159 31.54 5.73 20.21
C VAL A 159 30.58 5.51 19.05
N ILE A 160 29.77 6.52 18.76
CA ILE A 160 28.88 6.53 17.61
C ILE A 160 29.27 7.67 16.70
N THR A 161 29.53 7.35 15.43
CA THR A 161 29.87 8.33 14.40
C THR A 161 28.76 8.37 13.36
N LEU A 162 28.18 9.55 13.12
CA LEU A 162 27.22 9.76 12.03
C LEU A 162 27.96 9.69 10.69
N LEU A 163 27.41 8.94 9.73
CA LEU A 163 27.92 8.89 8.36
C LEU A 163 27.17 9.85 7.45
N GLU A 164 27.87 10.38 6.44
CA GLU A 164 27.26 11.25 5.41
C GLU A 164 26.37 10.47 4.44
N ALA A 165 26.62 9.17 4.26
CA ALA A 165 25.82 8.32 3.40
C ALA A 165 24.39 8.15 3.94
N GLN A 166 23.43 8.07 3.02
CA GLN A 166 22.01 7.91 3.35
C GLN A 166 21.42 6.70 2.63
N LEU A 167 20.45 6.06 3.29
CA LEU A 167 19.59 5.07 2.67
C LEU A 167 18.46 5.77 1.94
N VAL A 168 18.08 5.25 0.78
CA VAL A 168 17.00 5.79 -0.05
C VAL A 168 15.72 5.01 0.24
N ASN A 169 14.61 5.71 0.41
CA ASN A 169 13.33 5.06 0.56
C ASN A 169 12.89 4.43 -0.78
N PRO A 170 12.64 3.12 -0.85
CA PRO A 170 12.29 2.46 -2.11
C PRO A 170 10.99 2.99 -2.73
N LYS A 171 10.08 3.55 -1.93
CA LYS A 171 8.83 4.14 -2.40
C LYS A 171 9.04 5.38 -3.27
N ASP A 172 10.14 6.10 -3.07
CA ASP A 172 10.46 7.32 -3.83
C ASP A 172 10.76 7.03 -5.30
N ARG A 173 10.95 5.75 -5.66
CA ARG A 173 11.09 5.29 -7.06
C ARG A 173 9.77 5.39 -7.84
N TYR A 174 8.63 5.48 -7.15
CA TYR A 174 7.29 5.52 -7.74
C TYR A 174 6.74 6.95 -7.72
N HIS A 175 6.89 7.66 -8.83
CA HIS A 175 6.52 9.08 -8.94
C HIS A 175 5.03 9.26 -9.27
N LEU A 176 4.14 8.70 -8.45
CA LEU A 176 2.70 8.70 -8.71
C LEU A 176 2.09 10.11 -8.71
N SER A 177 2.66 11.03 -7.93
CA SER A 177 2.22 12.42 -7.86
C SER A 177 2.31 13.17 -9.19
N LYS A 178 3.15 12.71 -10.13
CA LYS A 178 3.27 13.28 -11.49
C LYS A 178 1.94 13.30 -12.24
N TYR A 179 1.04 12.36 -11.92
CA TYR A 179 -0.26 12.26 -12.57
C TYR A 179 -1.28 13.29 -12.05
N GLN A 180 -1.05 13.88 -10.86
CA GLN A 180 -1.95 14.80 -10.12
C GLN A 180 -3.32 14.22 -9.75
N TYR A 181 -3.96 13.50 -10.68
CA TYR A 181 -5.19 12.76 -10.52
C TYR A 181 -5.06 11.39 -11.22
N LEU A 182 -5.04 10.33 -10.43
CA LEU A 182 -5.00 8.94 -10.88
C LEU A 182 -6.34 8.28 -10.58
N THR A 183 -6.90 7.59 -11.57
CA THR A 183 -8.16 6.86 -11.40
C THR A 183 -7.95 5.37 -11.61
N ILE A 184 -8.51 4.57 -10.71
CA ILE A 184 -8.47 3.11 -10.75
C ILE A 184 -9.85 2.59 -11.11
N GLU A 185 -9.95 2.00 -12.29
CA GLU A 185 -11.17 1.49 -12.87
C GLU A 185 -11.09 0.00 -13.16
N GLY A 186 -12.24 -0.61 -13.41
CA GLY A 186 -12.35 -2.06 -13.45
C GLY A 186 -13.74 -2.57 -13.14
N ASN A 187 -13.95 -3.85 -13.44
CA ASN A 187 -15.24 -4.50 -13.24
C ASN A 187 -15.59 -4.66 -11.74
N ILE A 188 -16.84 -5.05 -11.47
CA ILE A 188 -17.33 -5.36 -10.12
C ILE A 188 -16.52 -6.53 -9.57
N GLY A 189 -15.83 -6.33 -8.44
CA GLY A 189 -14.95 -7.36 -7.86
C GLY A 189 -13.49 -7.30 -8.31
N ALA A 190 -13.08 -6.34 -9.16
CA ALA A 190 -11.70 -6.23 -9.66
C ALA A 190 -10.66 -5.68 -8.64
N GLY A 191 -11.08 -5.28 -7.44
CA GLY A 191 -10.17 -4.79 -6.38
C GLY A 191 -9.85 -3.29 -6.39
N LYS A 192 -10.53 -2.47 -7.23
CA LYS A 192 -10.35 -1.01 -7.35
C LYS A 192 -10.21 -0.28 -6.00
N THR A 193 -11.23 -0.41 -5.14
CA THR A 193 -11.27 0.26 -3.84
C THR A 193 -10.10 -0.13 -2.94
N SER A 194 -9.64 -1.39 -3.02
CA SER A 194 -8.50 -1.86 -2.24
C SER A 194 -7.21 -1.21 -2.74
N LEU A 195 -6.98 -1.20 -4.05
CA LEU A 195 -5.78 -0.60 -4.63
C LEU A 195 -5.72 0.92 -4.36
N ALA A 196 -6.85 1.61 -4.52
CA ALA A 196 -6.97 3.04 -4.27
C ALA A 196 -6.65 3.38 -2.80
N LYS A 197 -7.16 2.58 -1.85
CA LYS A 197 -6.86 2.75 -0.42
C LYS A 197 -5.39 2.53 -0.09
N TYR A 198 -4.76 1.50 -0.66
CA TYR A 198 -3.34 1.24 -0.44
C TYR A 198 -2.47 2.37 -1.00
N MET A 199 -2.72 2.80 -2.23
CA MET A 199 -2.01 3.93 -2.84
C MET A 199 -2.20 5.23 -2.03
N ALA A 200 -3.44 5.53 -1.61
CA ALA A 200 -3.70 6.72 -0.82
C ALA A 200 -2.99 6.72 0.54
N LYS A 201 -2.88 5.55 1.18
CA LYS A 201 -2.20 5.40 2.46
C LYS A 201 -0.68 5.55 2.30
N GLU A 202 -0.05 4.78 1.40
CA GLU A 202 1.42 4.72 1.28
C GLU A 202 2.03 5.98 0.62
N TYR A 203 1.27 6.64 -0.27
CA TYR A 203 1.75 7.79 -1.06
C TYR A 203 1.08 9.11 -0.68
N ASN A 204 0.47 9.19 0.51
CA ASN A 204 -0.20 10.40 1.00
C ASN A 204 -1.16 11.05 -0.02
N ALA A 205 -1.91 10.22 -0.76
CA ALA A 205 -2.86 10.71 -1.75
C ALA A 205 -4.23 11.04 -1.12
N LYS A 206 -4.94 11.99 -1.70
CA LYS A 206 -6.36 12.24 -1.40
C LYS A 206 -7.18 11.10 -1.99
N LEU A 207 -7.90 10.36 -1.16
CA LEU A 207 -8.72 9.23 -1.58
C LEU A 207 -10.14 9.69 -1.92
N ILE A 208 -10.59 9.41 -3.14
CA ILE A 208 -11.98 9.58 -3.57
C ILE A 208 -12.59 8.20 -3.81
N LEU A 209 -13.62 7.85 -3.04
CA LEU A 209 -14.31 6.56 -3.16
C LEU A 209 -15.72 6.71 -3.69
N GLU A 210 -16.16 5.80 -4.53
CA GLU A 210 -17.55 5.67 -4.95
C GLU A 210 -18.45 5.28 -3.77
N ARG A 211 -19.64 5.89 -3.69
CA ARG A 211 -20.69 5.50 -2.74
C ARG A 211 -21.83 4.86 -3.53
N PHE A 212 -21.98 3.55 -3.38
CA PHE A 212 -23.08 2.78 -3.98
C PHE A 212 -24.00 2.13 -2.94
N ALA A 213 -23.60 2.11 -1.66
CA ALA A 213 -24.31 1.38 -0.61
C ALA A 213 -25.68 1.98 -0.27
N ASP A 214 -25.84 3.30 -0.42
CA ASP A 214 -27.05 4.03 -0.06
C ASP A 214 -28.05 4.15 -1.23
N ASN A 215 -27.77 3.54 -2.37
CA ASN A 215 -28.60 3.67 -3.57
C ASN A 215 -29.86 2.78 -3.48
N PRO A 216 -31.08 3.36 -3.45
CA PRO A 216 -32.32 2.60 -3.27
C PRO A 216 -32.72 1.76 -4.49
N PHE A 217 -32.12 2.02 -5.66
CA PHE A 217 -32.40 1.29 -6.90
C PHE A 217 -31.45 0.11 -7.09
N LEU A 218 -30.27 0.09 -6.46
CA LEU A 218 -29.26 -0.94 -6.70
C LEU A 218 -29.74 -2.36 -6.32
N PRO A 219 -30.37 -2.60 -5.16
CA PRO A 219 -30.94 -3.92 -4.87
C PRO A 219 -32.03 -4.31 -5.87
N LYS A 220 -32.91 -3.37 -6.24
CA LYS A 220 -34.03 -3.58 -7.16
C LYS A 220 -33.56 -3.89 -8.58
N PHE A 221 -32.46 -3.28 -9.01
CA PHE A 221 -31.82 -3.56 -10.29
C PHE A 221 -31.34 -5.01 -10.38
N TYR A 222 -30.79 -5.58 -9.31
CA TYR A 222 -30.39 -6.98 -9.33
C TYR A 222 -31.58 -7.95 -9.25
N GLU A 223 -32.77 -7.48 -8.91
CA GLU A 223 -34.02 -8.25 -8.99
C GLU A 223 -34.67 -8.15 -10.38
N ASP A 224 -34.65 -6.96 -10.99
CA ASP A 224 -35.23 -6.66 -12.30
C ASP A 224 -34.39 -5.57 -13.02
N MET A 225 -33.40 -6.02 -13.79
CA MET A 225 -32.45 -5.11 -14.45
C MET A 225 -33.15 -4.22 -15.47
N GLU A 226 -34.07 -4.75 -16.26
CA GLU A 226 -34.74 -4.02 -17.33
C GLU A 226 -35.56 -2.84 -16.78
N ARG A 227 -36.31 -3.06 -15.69
CA ARG A 227 -37.15 -2.01 -15.11
C ARG A 227 -36.36 -0.93 -14.36
N TYR A 228 -35.26 -1.30 -13.71
CA TYR A 228 -34.55 -0.40 -12.79
C TYR A 228 -33.21 0.12 -13.33
N ALA A 229 -32.75 -0.30 -14.51
CA ALA A 229 -31.49 0.18 -15.10
C ALA A 229 -31.48 1.70 -15.26
N PHE A 230 -32.49 2.28 -15.93
CA PHE A 230 -32.53 3.73 -16.17
C PHE A 230 -32.47 4.59 -14.89
N PRO A 231 -33.34 4.40 -13.88
CA PRO A 231 -33.27 5.18 -12.65
C PRO A 231 -31.96 4.95 -11.88
N LEU A 232 -31.41 3.73 -11.89
CA LEU A 232 -30.12 3.43 -11.27
C LEU A 232 -28.98 4.20 -11.95
N GLU A 233 -28.85 4.11 -13.27
CA GLU A 233 -27.76 4.76 -14.00
C GLU A 233 -27.83 6.29 -13.90
N MET A 234 -29.04 6.86 -13.88
CA MET A 234 -29.24 8.29 -13.67
C MET A 234 -28.83 8.73 -12.27
N SER A 235 -29.16 7.94 -11.24
CA SER A 235 -28.73 8.23 -9.87
C SER A 235 -27.22 8.17 -9.73
N PHE A 236 -26.56 7.16 -10.31
CA PHE A 236 -25.09 7.10 -10.32
C PHE A 236 -24.45 8.25 -11.07
N LEU A 237 -25.03 8.69 -12.20
CA LEU A 237 -24.50 9.84 -12.94
C LEU A 237 -24.54 11.12 -12.10
N ALA A 238 -25.67 11.39 -11.44
CA ALA A 238 -25.84 12.56 -10.58
C ALA A 238 -24.87 12.54 -9.39
N ASP A 239 -24.80 11.41 -8.67
CA ASP A 239 -23.93 11.26 -7.50
C ASP A 239 -22.45 11.39 -7.86
N ARG A 240 -22.00 10.75 -8.94
CA ARG A 240 -20.61 10.82 -9.40
C ARG A 240 -20.23 12.24 -9.83
N TYR A 241 -21.11 12.93 -10.53
CA TYR A 241 -20.86 14.30 -10.98
C TYR A 241 -20.69 15.27 -9.82
N GLN A 242 -21.65 15.28 -8.89
CA GLN A 242 -21.61 16.17 -7.73
C GLN A 242 -20.32 15.94 -6.93
N ARG A 243 -19.95 14.68 -6.72
CA ARG A 243 -18.77 14.34 -5.92
C ARG A 243 -17.46 14.65 -6.61
N LEU A 244 -17.31 14.36 -7.90
CA LEU A 244 -16.10 14.73 -8.62
C LEU A 244 -15.94 16.25 -8.69
N GLN A 245 -17.04 16.98 -8.84
CA GLN A 245 -17.03 18.44 -8.81
C GLN A 245 -16.57 18.98 -7.44
N ASP A 246 -17.13 18.46 -6.34
CA ASP A 246 -16.81 18.91 -4.98
C ASP A 246 -15.40 18.46 -4.53
N ASP A 247 -15.06 17.18 -4.75
CA ASP A 247 -13.86 16.55 -4.20
C ASP A 247 -12.60 16.92 -5.00
N ILE A 248 -12.67 17.15 -6.33
CA ILE A 248 -11.50 17.58 -7.11
C ILE A 248 -11.25 19.08 -7.01
N ALA A 249 -12.30 19.90 -6.90
CA ALA A 249 -12.14 21.35 -6.80
C ALA A 249 -11.50 21.79 -5.48
N GLN A 250 -11.67 21.01 -4.41
CA GLN A 250 -11.01 21.24 -3.14
C GLN A 250 -9.57 20.69 -3.18
N PHE A 251 -8.64 21.53 -3.62
CA PHE A 251 -7.21 21.29 -3.41
C PHE A 251 -6.94 21.16 -1.91
N ASP A 252 -6.55 19.96 -1.50
CA ASP A 252 -6.06 19.72 -0.14
C ASP A 252 -4.59 20.11 -0.12
N LEU A 253 -4.25 21.15 0.65
CA LEU A 253 -2.89 21.67 0.78
C LEU A 253 -1.89 20.63 1.31
N PHE A 254 -2.37 19.54 1.91
CA PHE A 254 -1.54 18.52 2.56
C PHE A 254 -1.44 17.20 1.78
N LYS A 255 -2.02 17.12 0.58
CA LYS A 255 -2.02 15.90 -0.24
C LYS A 255 -1.23 16.09 -1.53
N ASP A 256 -0.45 15.07 -1.87
CA ASP A 256 0.48 15.16 -3.00
C ASP A 256 -0.23 15.01 -4.36
N PHE A 257 -1.31 14.22 -4.40
CA PHE A 257 -2.15 13.98 -5.57
C PHE A 257 -3.47 13.32 -5.18
N VAL A 258 -4.37 13.12 -6.14
CA VAL A 258 -5.67 12.45 -5.97
C VAL A 258 -5.63 11.03 -6.52
N VAL A 259 -6.18 10.08 -5.77
CA VAL A 259 -6.50 8.72 -6.23
C VAL A 259 -7.98 8.46 -6.09
N SER A 260 -8.65 8.11 -7.19
CA SER A 260 -10.06 7.69 -7.19
C SER A 260 -10.23 6.21 -7.52
N ASP A 261 -11.23 5.55 -6.93
CA ASP A 261 -11.63 4.18 -7.30
C ASP A 261 -12.75 4.11 -8.36
N TYR A 262 -13.07 5.27 -8.95
CA TYR A 262 -13.98 5.38 -10.08
C TYR A 262 -13.70 6.62 -10.93
N ASP A 263 -14.14 6.56 -12.17
CA ASP A 263 -14.25 7.64 -13.13
C ASP A 263 -15.72 7.81 -13.55
N VAL A 264 -16.06 8.98 -14.08
CA VAL A 264 -17.39 9.25 -14.62
C VAL A 264 -17.71 8.39 -15.84
N PHE A 265 -16.75 8.00 -16.69
CA PHE A 265 -17.02 7.16 -17.88
C PHE A 265 -17.58 5.78 -17.56
N LYS A 266 -17.38 5.29 -16.34
CA LYS A 266 -18.07 4.11 -15.83
C LYS A 266 -19.58 4.20 -16.02
N SER A 267 -20.17 5.37 -15.76
CA SER A 267 -21.59 5.65 -16.01
C SER A 267 -21.99 5.35 -17.45
N LEU A 268 -21.20 5.82 -18.42
CA LEU A 268 -21.49 5.62 -19.83
C LEU A 268 -21.33 4.15 -20.25
N ILE A 269 -20.32 3.46 -19.71
CA ILE A 269 -20.06 2.04 -20.00
C ILE A 269 -21.19 1.16 -19.48
N PHE A 270 -21.58 1.35 -18.21
CA PHE A 270 -22.65 0.57 -17.58
C PHE A 270 -23.98 0.84 -18.28
N ALA A 271 -24.33 2.11 -18.49
CA ALA A 271 -25.53 2.50 -19.23
C ALA A 271 -25.59 1.90 -20.64
N LYS A 272 -24.45 1.79 -21.36
CA LYS A 272 -24.43 1.17 -22.69
C LYS A 272 -24.76 -0.33 -22.64
N VAL A 273 -24.45 -1.00 -21.55
CA VAL A 273 -24.68 -2.43 -21.36
C VAL A 273 -26.09 -2.71 -20.84
N THR A 274 -26.64 -1.83 -20.02
CA THR A 274 -27.90 -2.07 -19.29
C THR A 274 -29.13 -1.42 -19.93
N LEU A 275 -28.98 -0.27 -20.59
CA LEU A 275 -30.12 0.50 -21.11
C LEU A 275 -30.55 0.07 -22.50
N GLN A 276 -31.84 0.23 -22.78
CA GLN A 276 -32.39 0.09 -24.12
C GLN A 276 -31.85 1.21 -25.05
N PRO A 277 -31.85 1.03 -26.38
CA PRO A 277 -31.23 1.99 -27.31
C PRO A 277 -31.72 3.44 -27.17
N ASP A 278 -33.02 3.64 -26.95
CA ASP A 278 -33.63 4.97 -26.80
C ASP A 278 -33.26 5.61 -25.45
N GLU A 279 -33.30 4.82 -24.37
CA GLU A 279 -32.87 5.22 -23.03
C GLU A 279 -31.38 5.59 -23.01
N PHE A 280 -30.54 4.77 -23.64
CA PHE A 280 -29.10 5.04 -23.78
C PHE A 280 -28.84 6.33 -24.55
N THR A 281 -29.61 6.58 -25.62
CA THR A 281 -29.48 7.80 -26.41
C THR A 281 -29.80 9.05 -25.59
N LEU A 282 -30.85 8.99 -24.76
CA LEU A 282 -31.18 10.07 -23.82
C LEU A 282 -30.10 10.22 -22.75
N TYR A 283 -29.70 9.11 -22.12
CA TYR A 283 -28.66 9.07 -21.09
C TYR A 283 -27.36 9.70 -21.58
N LYS A 284 -26.91 9.32 -22.78
CA LYS A 284 -25.68 9.84 -23.39
C LYS A 284 -25.75 11.35 -23.59
N LYS A 285 -26.89 11.91 -23.98
CA LYS A 285 -27.05 13.37 -24.09
C LYS A 285 -26.87 14.07 -22.76
N VAL A 286 -27.43 13.52 -21.67
CA VAL A 286 -27.27 14.07 -20.32
C VAL A 286 -25.83 13.94 -19.86
N PHE A 287 -25.23 12.77 -20.05
CA PHE A 287 -23.81 12.51 -19.76
C PHE A 287 -22.90 13.52 -20.46
N ASP A 288 -23.06 13.72 -21.77
CA ASP A 288 -22.21 14.62 -22.56
C ASP A 288 -22.33 16.09 -22.10
N LEU A 289 -23.47 16.50 -21.54
CA LEU A 289 -23.66 17.84 -20.98
C LEU A 289 -22.93 18.02 -19.65
N MET A 290 -23.01 17.02 -18.78
CA MET A 290 -22.37 17.04 -17.46
C MET A 290 -20.85 16.87 -17.57
N TYR A 291 -20.39 16.00 -18.46
CA TYR A 291 -18.98 15.60 -18.58
C TYR A 291 -18.04 16.75 -18.99
N ARG A 292 -18.49 17.70 -19.81
CA ARG A 292 -17.65 18.76 -20.39
C ARG A 292 -16.85 19.58 -19.39
N ASN A 293 -17.37 19.71 -18.16
CA ASN A 293 -16.78 20.57 -17.14
C ASN A 293 -16.00 19.79 -16.07
N LEU A 294 -15.81 18.48 -16.24
CA LEU A 294 -15.09 17.66 -15.28
C LEU A 294 -13.59 17.60 -15.60
N THR A 295 -12.79 17.61 -14.53
CA THR A 295 -11.35 17.34 -14.60
C THR A 295 -11.12 15.91 -15.04
N LYS A 296 -10.16 15.71 -15.95
CA LYS A 296 -9.79 14.39 -16.48
C LYS A 296 -8.62 13.82 -15.68
N PRO A 297 -8.53 12.49 -15.53
CA PRO A 297 -7.37 11.88 -14.89
C PRO A 297 -6.11 12.09 -15.72
N GLY A 298 -4.98 12.31 -15.04
CA GLY A 298 -3.65 12.23 -15.66
C GLY A 298 -3.28 10.79 -16.02
N LEU A 299 -3.78 9.81 -15.26
CA LEU A 299 -3.69 8.40 -15.59
C LEU A 299 -4.97 7.64 -15.21
N TYR A 300 -5.47 6.85 -16.16
CA TYR A 300 -6.57 5.92 -15.98
C TYR A 300 -6.04 4.48 -15.96
N VAL A 301 -6.05 3.86 -14.79
CA VAL A 301 -5.61 2.47 -14.59
C VAL A 301 -6.81 1.55 -14.66
N TYR A 302 -6.88 0.68 -15.66
CA TYR A 302 -7.90 -0.36 -15.75
C TYR A 302 -7.37 -1.69 -15.24
N LEU A 303 -7.94 -2.16 -14.13
CA LEU A 303 -7.70 -3.49 -13.58
C LEU A 303 -8.54 -4.51 -14.35
N TYR A 304 -7.89 -5.18 -15.29
CA TYR A 304 -8.49 -6.31 -15.98
C TYR A 304 -8.45 -7.55 -15.08
N GLN A 305 -9.58 -8.23 -14.98
CA GLN A 305 -9.70 -9.49 -14.28
C GLN A 305 -10.71 -10.40 -14.97
N ASN A 306 -10.39 -11.69 -15.02
CA ASN A 306 -11.27 -12.70 -15.61
C ASN A 306 -12.57 -12.87 -14.80
N THR A 307 -13.64 -13.34 -15.46
CA THR A 307 -14.98 -13.46 -14.88
C THR A 307 -15.03 -14.37 -13.65
N GLU A 308 -14.28 -15.47 -13.66
CA GLU A 308 -14.20 -16.41 -12.53
C GLU A 308 -13.71 -15.72 -11.25
N ARG A 309 -12.57 -15.03 -11.33
CA ARG A 309 -12.00 -14.25 -10.22
C ARG A 309 -12.91 -13.12 -9.75
N LEU A 310 -13.59 -12.44 -10.66
CA LEU A 310 -14.57 -11.40 -10.29
C LEU A 310 -15.69 -11.98 -9.43
N LEU A 311 -16.24 -13.14 -9.81
CA LEU A 311 -17.29 -13.83 -9.06
C LEU A 311 -16.80 -14.33 -7.69
N GLU A 312 -15.58 -14.87 -7.60
CA GLU A 312 -14.95 -15.23 -6.32
C GLU A 312 -14.88 -14.03 -5.37
N ASN A 313 -14.41 -12.88 -5.87
CA ASN A 313 -14.28 -11.66 -5.10
C ASN A 313 -15.64 -11.09 -4.67
N ILE A 314 -16.65 -11.15 -5.54
CA ILE A 314 -18.03 -10.73 -5.22
C ILE A 314 -18.63 -11.62 -4.12
N LYS A 315 -18.43 -12.94 -4.22
CA LYS A 315 -18.86 -13.90 -3.18
C LYS A 315 -18.18 -13.60 -1.85
N LYS A 316 -16.84 -13.45 -1.85
CA LYS A 316 -16.05 -13.12 -0.65
C LYS A 316 -16.48 -11.79 -0.01
N ARG A 317 -16.88 -10.81 -0.82
CA ARG A 317 -17.38 -9.51 -0.34
C ARG A 317 -18.74 -9.59 0.35
N GLY A 318 -19.55 -10.60 0.04
CA GLY A 318 -20.74 -10.97 0.82
C GLY A 318 -21.91 -9.99 0.78
N ARG A 319 -21.99 -9.07 -0.19
CA ARG A 319 -23.18 -8.21 -0.36
C ARG A 319 -24.33 -9.04 -0.89
N THR A 320 -25.45 -9.05 -0.17
CA THR A 320 -26.62 -9.90 -0.44
C THR A 320 -27.17 -9.73 -1.85
N TYR A 321 -27.26 -8.49 -2.33
CA TYR A 321 -27.80 -8.15 -3.65
C TYR A 321 -26.87 -8.48 -4.83
N GLU A 322 -25.56 -8.70 -4.60
CA GLU A 322 -24.61 -9.01 -5.68
C GLU A 322 -24.43 -10.53 -5.91
N GLN A 323 -24.95 -11.38 -5.03
CA GLN A 323 -24.69 -12.83 -5.07
C GLN A 323 -25.26 -13.54 -6.30
N LYS A 324 -26.22 -12.92 -6.98
CA LYS A 324 -26.90 -13.48 -8.16
C LYS A 324 -26.48 -12.80 -9.46
N ILE A 325 -25.37 -12.06 -9.46
CA ILE A 325 -24.86 -11.43 -10.69
C ILE A 325 -24.52 -12.51 -11.73
N PRO A 326 -25.11 -12.46 -12.94
CA PRO A 326 -24.82 -13.44 -13.98
C PRO A 326 -23.41 -13.20 -14.57
N PRO A 327 -22.64 -14.26 -14.87
CA PRO A 327 -21.30 -14.15 -15.47
C PRO A 327 -21.30 -13.34 -16.78
N GLU A 328 -22.32 -13.52 -17.62
CA GLU A 328 -22.44 -12.87 -18.92
C GLU A 328 -22.57 -11.35 -18.79
N TYR A 329 -23.14 -10.86 -17.68
CA TYR A 329 -23.20 -9.42 -17.40
C TYR A 329 -21.81 -8.85 -17.15
N LEU A 330 -20.98 -9.54 -16.35
CA LEU A 330 -19.59 -9.13 -16.11
C LEU A 330 -18.77 -9.15 -17.41
N GLU A 331 -18.98 -10.15 -18.27
CA GLU A 331 -18.31 -10.21 -19.58
C GLU A 331 -18.68 -9.04 -20.49
N LYS A 332 -19.98 -8.68 -20.54
CA LYS A 332 -20.44 -7.50 -21.29
C LYS A 332 -19.79 -6.21 -20.77
N ILE A 333 -19.69 -6.05 -19.46
CA ILE A 333 -19.04 -4.88 -18.84
C ILE A 333 -17.54 -4.85 -19.19
N ASN A 334 -16.84 -5.98 -19.09
CA ASN A 334 -15.43 -6.08 -19.51
C ASN A 334 -15.24 -5.67 -20.97
N LYS A 335 -16.10 -6.16 -21.87
CA LYS A 335 -16.09 -5.77 -23.28
C LYS A 335 -16.35 -4.27 -23.47
N GLY A 336 -17.29 -3.71 -22.70
CA GLY A 336 -17.59 -2.28 -22.70
C GLY A 336 -16.38 -1.42 -22.31
N TYR A 337 -15.67 -1.78 -21.24
CA TYR A 337 -14.42 -1.12 -20.84
C TYR A 337 -13.35 -1.20 -21.94
N LEU A 338 -13.10 -2.38 -22.50
CA LEU A 338 -12.10 -2.56 -23.57
C LEU A 338 -12.45 -1.75 -24.83
N GLN A 339 -13.72 -1.65 -25.19
CA GLN A 339 -14.18 -0.82 -26.30
C GLN A 339 -13.98 0.67 -26.00
N PHE A 340 -14.35 1.11 -24.79
CA PHE A 340 -14.18 2.48 -24.36
C PHE A 340 -12.71 2.92 -24.41
N MET A 341 -11.82 2.12 -23.81
CA MET A 341 -10.38 2.41 -23.77
C MET A 341 -9.74 2.48 -25.16
N LYS A 342 -10.23 1.69 -26.13
CA LYS A 342 -9.79 1.77 -27.53
C LYS A 342 -10.27 3.03 -28.26
N ALA A 343 -11.40 3.57 -27.86
CA ALA A 343 -12.04 4.70 -28.53
C ALA A 343 -11.63 6.07 -27.96
N GLN A 344 -11.43 6.15 -26.65
CA GLN A 344 -11.07 7.38 -25.97
C GLN A 344 -9.62 7.80 -26.28
N LYS A 345 -9.35 9.09 -26.35
CA LYS A 345 -8.01 9.65 -26.62
C LYS A 345 -7.66 10.83 -25.70
N GLU A 346 -8.45 11.05 -24.67
CA GLU A 346 -8.42 12.29 -23.89
C GLU A 346 -7.47 12.23 -22.70
N PHE A 347 -7.09 11.02 -22.27
CA PHE A 347 -6.18 10.77 -21.16
C PHE A 347 -5.41 9.45 -21.35
N GLU A 348 -4.32 9.32 -20.62
CA GLU A 348 -3.47 8.14 -20.62
C GLU A 348 -4.20 6.96 -19.96
N VAL A 349 -4.12 5.78 -20.59
CA VAL A 349 -4.72 4.55 -20.08
C VAL A 349 -3.65 3.48 -19.91
N LYS A 350 -3.64 2.85 -18.74
CA LYS A 350 -2.85 1.64 -18.46
C LYS A 350 -3.79 0.48 -18.15
N ILE A 351 -3.67 -0.61 -18.90
CA ILE A 351 -4.38 -1.86 -18.62
C ILE A 351 -3.43 -2.77 -17.84
N ILE A 352 -3.85 -3.23 -16.67
CA ILE A 352 -3.08 -4.13 -15.81
C ILE A 352 -3.91 -5.39 -15.59
N ASP A 353 -3.39 -6.54 -16.01
CA ASP A 353 -4.01 -7.83 -15.69
C ASP A 353 -3.65 -8.23 -14.25
N VAL A 354 -4.69 -8.39 -13.43
CA VAL A 354 -4.59 -8.82 -12.04
C VAL A 354 -5.21 -10.20 -11.80
N SER A 355 -5.58 -10.93 -12.86
CA SER A 355 -6.26 -12.23 -12.75
C SER A 355 -5.48 -13.29 -11.97
N THR A 356 -4.14 -13.19 -11.98
CA THR A 356 -3.22 -14.10 -11.27
C THR A 356 -2.64 -13.50 -9.99
N LYS A 357 -3.02 -12.27 -9.63
CA LYS A 357 -2.45 -11.50 -8.51
C LYS A 357 -3.47 -11.40 -7.37
N ASP A 358 -3.03 -11.60 -6.13
CA ASP A 358 -3.81 -11.25 -4.93
C ASP A 358 -3.09 -10.15 -4.16
N PHE A 359 -3.10 -8.94 -4.72
CA PHE A 359 -2.44 -7.78 -4.12
C PHE A 359 -3.04 -7.34 -2.78
N VAL A 360 -4.19 -7.89 -2.39
CA VAL A 360 -4.79 -7.63 -1.07
C VAL A 360 -4.10 -8.48 0.01
N ALA A 361 -3.75 -9.72 -0.32
CA ALA A 361 -3.09 -10.65 0.59
C ALA A 361 -1.56 -10.69 0.42
N ASN A 362 -1.04 -10.35 -0.76
CA ASN A 362 0.37 -10.42 -1.12
C ASN A 362 0.91 -9.04 -1.50
N ARG A 363 1.87 -8.53 -0.72
CA ARG A 363 2.50 -7.23 -0.96
C ARG A 363 3.32 -7.22 -2.27
N GLU A 364 3.96 -8.32 -2.64
CA GLU A 364 4.77 -8.38 -3.87
C GLU A 364 3.89 -8.16 -5.11
N ASP A 365 2.67 -8.69 -5.09
CA ASP A 365 1.68 -8.46 -6.15
C ASP A 365 1.27 -6.98 -6.22
N TYR A 366 1.07 -6.32 -5.07
CA TYR A 366 0.83 -4.87 -5.01
C TYR A 366 2.00 -4.08 -5.60
N ILE A 367 3.24 -4.42 -5.22
CA ILE A 367 4.44 -3.79 -5.77
C ILE A 367 4.57 -4.02 -7.28
N SER A 368 4.19 -5.20 -7.79
CA SER A 368 4.18 -5.48 -9.23
C SER A 368 3.23 -4.54 -9.98
N ILE A 369 2.05 -4.25 -9.41
CA ILE A 369 1.08 -3.30 -9.98
C ILE A 369 1.65 -1.88 -9.98
N LEU A 370 2.29 -1.45 -8.88
CA LEU A 370 2.92 -0.13 -8.82
C LEU A 370 4.03 0.03 -9.88
N LYS A 371 4.82 -1.03 -10.14
CA LYS A 371 5.85 -1.03 -11.19
C LYS A 371 5.25 -0.87 -12.59
N GLU A 372 4.04 -1.37 -12.83
CA GLU A 372 3.35 -1.17 -14.10
C GLU A 372 2.75 0.25 -14.24
N ILE A 373 2.41 0.90 -13.13
CA ILE A 373 1.84 2.26 -13.09
C ILE A 373 2.91 3.36 -13.23
N ASN A 374 4.10 3.15 -12.67
CA ASN A 374 5.20 4.12 -12.71
C ASN A 374 5.75 4.30 -14.13
#